data_AF-A0A0P8A902-F1
#
_entry.id   AF-A0A0P8A902-F1
#
_cell.length_a   1.000
_cell.length_b   1.000
_cell.length_c   1.000
_cell.angle_alpha   90.00
_cell.angle_beta   90.00
_cell.angle_gamma   90.00
#
_symmetry.space_group_name_H-M   'P 1'
#
loop_
_entity.id
_entity.type
_entity.pdbx_description
1 polymer ?
#
loop_
_entity_poly.entity_id
_entity_poly.type
_entity_poly.pdbx_seq_one_letter_code
_entity_poly.pdbx_strand_id
1 'polypeptide(L)'
;MADGNPETHQGGQQIAYLRWLSVLFSAQTGWLRFALQSFALSMIGLLLATGFYILTYPALRAGLMDDPMLLNAFLRQIMASGLLIVFVINAIGFANYRAFVTRGNDGRSTAAVLGADLFTRGFLFFGMHAISYYLAAEYYGSFGGNPLIALQVVAPTLAGAAHMGNLSGVYLWATAISALPFFMVVLAQGTRGRGRFNDLTRAALTRLGRSSGEQTRPGWPHLLLALVLFIVFAAALSIFAALLALIIPVSRG
;
A
#
# COMPACT_ATOMS: atom_id res chain seq x y z
N MET A 1 41.95 -13.43 -26.96
CA MET A 1 42.00 -12.47 -25.83
C MET A 1 40.94 -11.39 -26.08
N ALA A 2 39.81 -11.51 -25.40
CA ALA A 2 38.86 -10.43 -25.12
C ALA A 2 37.82 -11.03 -24.16
N ASP A 3 38.16 -11.06 -22.88
CA ASP A 3 37.28 -11.52 -21.80
C ASP A 3 36.47 -10.30 -21.33
N GLY A 4 35.30 -10.11 -21.92
CA GLY A 4 34.37 -9.06 -21.56
C GLY A 4 33.55 -9.50 -20.35
N ASN A 5 34.04 -9.23 -19.15
CA ASN A 5 33.39 -9.58 -17.89
C ASN A 5 32.07 -8.79 -17.69
N PRO A 6 30.88 -9.43 -17.69
CA PRO A 6 29.60 -8.76 -17.45
C PRO A 6 29.30 -8.46 -15.96
N GLU A 7 30.21 -8.79 -15.03
CA GLU A 7 29.93 -8.77 -13.58
C GLU A 7 30.00 -7.38 -12.91
N THR A 8 30.53 -6.35 -13.57
CA THR A 8 30.73 -5.03 -12.94
C THR A 8 29.47 -4.18 -12.85
N HIS A 9 28.46 -4.41 -13.70
CA HIS A 9 27.22 -3.63 -13.68
C HIS A 9 26.19 -4.12 -12.65
N GLN A 10 26.19 -5.42 -12.30
CA GLN A 10 25.21 -6.00 -11.37
C GLN A 10 25.54 -5.71 -9.89
N GLY A 11 26.82 -5.58 -9.53
CA GLY A 11 27.28 -5.24 -8.17
C GLY A 11 27.01 -3.78 -7.78
N GLY A 12 27.06 -2.84 -8.74
CA GLY A 12 26.82 -1.41 -8.50
C GLY A 12 25.35 -1.08 -8.20
N GLN A 13 24.40 -1.70 -8.90
CA GLN A 13 22.96 -1.55 -8.61
C GLN A 13 22.56 -2.25 -7.29
N GLN A 14 23.29 -3.31 -6.92
CA GLN A 14 23.14 -4.08 -5.68
C GLN A 14 23.35 -3.26 -4.42
N ILE A 15 24.42 -2.45 -4.40
CA ILE A 15 24.72 -1.54 -3.30
C ILE A 15 23.65 -0.44 -3.29
N ALA A 16 23.25 0.08 -4.45
CA ALA A 16 22.30 1.18 -4.53
C ALA A 16 20.90 0.85 -3.98
N TYR A 17 20.32 -0.32 -4.29
CA TYR A 17 18.94 -0.67 -3.90
C TYR A 17 18.81 -1.01 -2.41
N LEU A 18 19.74 -1.82 -1.87
CA LEU A 18 19.80 -2.13 -0.44
C LEU A 18 20.23 -0.90 0.38
N ARG A 19 21.09 -0.04 -0.18
CA ARG A 19 21.41 1.27 0.40
C ARG A 19 20.21 2.20 0.36
N TRP A 20 19.36 2.19 -0.67
CA TRP A 20 18.16 3.03 -0.71
C TRP A 20 17.15 2.64 0.35
N LEU A 21 16.88 1.35 0.55
CA LEU A 21 15.98 0.87 1.61
C LEU A 21 16.56 1.05 3.02
N SER A 22 17.88 0.91 3.18
CA SER A 22 18.55 1.19 4.46
C SER A 22 18.72 2.69 4.72
N VAL A 23 18.74 3.55 3.70
CA VAL A 23 18.70 5.02 3.82
C VAL A 23 17.28 5.50 4.11
N LEU A 24 16.25 4.90 3.48
CA LEU A 24 14.85 5.25 3.72
C LEU A 24 14.32 4.79 5.07
N PHE A 25 14.86 3.70 5.65
CA PHE A 25 14.34 3.14 6.90
C PHE A 25 15.44 2.59 7.83
N SER A 26 16.58 3.28 7.92
CA SER A 26 17.60 2.92 8.90
C SER A 26 16.97 2.96 10.31
N ALA A 27 17.20 1.92 11.12
CA ALA A 27 16.64 1.85 12.48
C ALA A 27 17.08 3.05 13.36
N GLN A 28 18.17 3.72 12.98
CA GLN A 28 18.74 4.90 13.63
C GLN A 28 18.17 6.23 13.10
N THR A 29 17.22 6.19 12.17
CA THR A 29 16.61 7.39 11.60
C THR A 29 15.74 8.09 12.66
N GLY A 30 16.01 9.37 12.93
CA GLY A 30 15.18 10.17 13.83
C GLY A 30 13.71 10.24 13.36
N TRP A 31 12.77 10.35 14.30
CA TRP A 31 11.32 10.30 14.02
C TRP A 31 10.85 11.29 12.94
N LEU A 32 11.43 12.49 12.88
CA LEU A 32 11.11 13.48 11.85
C LEU A 32 11.48 12.99 10.44
N ARG A 33 12.68 12.43 10.25
CA ARG A 33 13.11 11.91 8.95
C ARG A 33 12.24 10.74 8.51
N PHE A 34 11.89 9.86 9.43
CA PHE A 34 10.96 8.76 9.19
C PHE A 34 9.59 9.27 8.72
N ALA A 35 9.03 10.28 9.39
CA ALA A 35 7.76 10.88 9.00
C ALA A 35 7.85 11.50 7.60
N LEU A 36 8.91 12.26 7.30
CA LEU A 36 9.13 12.87 5.99
C LEU A 36 9.29 11.83 4.86
N GLN A 37 10.01 10.74 5.12
CA GLN A 37 10.17 9.64 4.16
C GLN A 37 8.85 8.91 3.92
N SER A 38 8.10 8.64 4.99
CA SER A 38 6.76 8.04 4.91
C SER A 38 5.80 8.93 4.13
N PHE A 39 5.87 10.25 4.36
CA PHE A 39 5.10 11.26 3.63
C PHE A 39 5.47 11.28 2.15
N ALA A 40 6.76 11.36 1.82
CA ALA A 40 7.24 11.38 0.44
C ALA A 40 6.84 10.10 -0.33
N LEU A 41 7.01 8.92 0.27
CA LEU A 41 6.60 7.66 -0.34
C LEU A 41 5.08 7.57 -0.53
N SER A 42 4.31 8.09 0.43
CA SER A 42 2.85 8.17 0.33
C SER A 42 2.41 9.11 -0.77
N MET A 43 3.08 10.26 -0.90
CA MET A 43 2.84 11.23 -1.97
C MET A 43 3.13 10.61 -3.35
N ILE A 44 4.28 9.96 -3.51
CA ILE A 44 4.63 9.29 -4.78
C ILE A 44 3.60 8.22 -5.11
N GLY A 45 3.26 7.36 -4.15
CA GLY A 45 2.24 6.31 -4.33
C GLY A 45 0.88 6.90 -4.73
N LEU A 46 0.48 8.00 -4.09
CA LEU A 46 -0.77 8.68 -4.36
C LEU A 46 -0.79 9.32 -5.76
N LEU A 47 0.27 10.00 -6.16
CA LEU A 47 0.38 10.61 -7.49
C LEU A 47 0.34 9.55 -8.58
N LEU A 48 1.05 8.43 -8.40
CA LEU A 48 1.05 7.32 -9.35
C LEU A 48 -0.34 6.66 -9.45
N ALA A 49 -0.98 6.36 -8.32
CA ALA A 49 -2.32 5.77 -8.30
C ALA A 49 -3.37 6.73 -8.90
N THR A 50 -3.26 8.02 -8.60
CA THR A 50 -4.17 9.05 -9.14
C THR A 50 -3.99 9.22 -10.65
N GLY A 51 -2.74 9.25 -11.13
CA GLY A 51 -2.47 9.30 -12.57
C GLY A 51 -3.04 8.08 -13.29
N PHE A 52 -2.84 6.88 -12.74
CA PHE A 52 -3.42 5.66 -13.30
C PHE A 52 -4.96 5.70 -13.31
N TYR A 53 -5.58 6.18 -12.23
CA TYR A 53 -7.02 6.35 -12.13
C TYR A 53 -7.58 7.30 -13.20
N ILE A 54 -6.97 8.47 -13.38
CA ILE A 54 -7.39 9.44 -14.40
C ILE A 54 -7.28 8.82 -15.81
N LEU A 55 -6.22 8.04 -16.08
CA LEU A 55 -6.05 7.36 -17.37
C LEU A 55 -7.08 6.25 -17.60
N THR A 56 -7.56 5.62 -16.54
CA THR A 56 -8.53 4.52 -16.59
C THR A 56 -9.95 5.00 -16.84
N TYR A 57 -10.30 6.24 -16.45
CA TYR A 57 -11.65 6.80 -16.57
C TYR A 57 -11.70 7.99 -17.55
N PRO A 58 -11.97 7.76 -18.85
CA PRO A 58 -11.93 8.81 -19.88
C PRO A 58 -12.87 9.99 -19.61
N ALA A 59 -14.06 9.73 -19.06
CA ALA A 59 -15.04 10.77 -18.74
C ALA A 59 -14.54 11.69 -17.62
N LEU A 60 -13.91 11.13 -16.58
CA LEU A 60 -13.25 11.92 -15.53
C LEU A 60 -12.12 12.77 -16.13
N ARG A 61 -11.27 12.17 -16.97
CA ARG A 61 -10.17 12.88 -17.62
C ARG A 61 -10.66 14.07 -18.45
N ALA A 62 -11.71 13.88 -19.25
CA ALA A 62 -12.31 14.95 -20.03
C ALA A 62 -12.85 16.06 -19.10
N GLY A 63 -13.64 15.70 -18.09
CA GLY A 63 -14.17 16.67 -17.12
C GLY A 63 -13.08 17.45 -16.37
N LEU A 64 -11.96 16.81 -16.02
CA LEU A 64 -10.81 17.47 -15.38
C LEU A 64 -10.07 18.44 -16.32
N MET A 65 -10.09 18.19 -17.63
CA MET A 65 -9.47 19.06 -18.64
C MET A 65 -10.38 20.25 -18.99
N ASP A 66 -11.69 20.02 -19.00
CA ASP A 66 -12.69 21.02 -19.43
C ASP A 66 -13.11 21.98 -18.30
N ASP A 67 -13.05 21.54 -17.04
CA ASP A 67 -13.48 22.33 -15.88
C ASP A 67 -12.37 22.51 -14.83
N PRO A 68 -11.71 23.69 -14.79
CA PRO A 68 -10.71 24.02 -13.78
C PRO A 68 -11.22 23.97 -12.33
N MET A 69 -12.51 24.22 -12.11
CA MET A 69 -13.11 24.17 -10.79
C MET A 69 -13.25 22.72 -10.32
N LEU A 70 -13.66 21.81 -11.22
CA LEU A 70 -13.68 20.36 -10.97
C LEU A 70 -12.26 19.85 -10.70
N LEU A 71 -11.27 20.25 -11.50
CA LEU A 71 -9.87 19.90 -11.28
C LEU A 71 -9.38 20.33 -9.89
N ASN A 72 -9.64 21.58 -9.51
CA ASN A 72 -9.23 22.08 -8.19
C ASN A 72 -9.93 21.34 -7.05
N ALA A 73 -11.22 21.05 -7.18
CA ALA A 73 -11.96 20.26 -6.20
C ALA A 73 -11.41 18.83 -6.07
N PHE A 74 -11.09 18.19 -7.20
CA PHE A 74 -10.50 16.86 -7.26
C PHE A 74 -9.10 16.84 -6.61
N LEU A 75 -8.22 17.75 -6.99
CA LEU A 75 -6.87 17.84 -6.42
C LEU A 75 -6.93 18.13 -4.92
N ARG A 76 -7.81 19.03 -4.48
CA ARG A 76 -8.02 19.29 -3.06
C ARG A 76 -8.49 18.04 -2.32
N GLN A 77 -9.40 17.25 -2.90
CA GLN A 77 -9.86 16.00 -2.29
C GLN A 77 -8.74 14.96 -2.19
N ILE A 78 -7.92 14.81 -3.25
CA ILE A 78 -6.75 13.92 -3.24
C ILE A 78 -5.74 14.37 -2.18
N MET A 79 -5.45 15.67 -2.09
CA MET A 79 -4.41 16.19 -1.21
C MET A 79 -4.86 16.33 0.26
N ALA A 80 -6.09 16.74 0.52
CA ALA A 80 -6.59 16.93 1.88
C ALA A 80 -6.98 15.59 2.52
N SER A 81 -7.73 14.78 1.79
CA SER A 81 -8.27 13.51 2.31
C SER A 81 -7.37 12.34 1.96
N GLY A 82 -7.05 12.18 0.67
CA GLY A 82 -6.29 11.04 0.17
C GLY A 82 -4.89 10.94 0.77
N LEU A 83 -4.12 12.02 0.72
CA LEU A 83 -2.76 12.05 1.25
C LEU A 83 -2.72 11.77 2.75
N LEU A 84 -3.63 12.35 3.54
CA LEU A 84 -3.70 12.11 4.97
C LEU A 84 -3.95 10.62 5.27
N ILE A 85 -4.95 10.03 4.61
CA ILE A 85 -5.29 8.61 4.79
C ILE A 85 -4.11 7.72 4.42
N VAL A 86 -3.53 7.91 3.24
CA VAL A 86 -2.41 7.10 2.74
C VAL A 86 -1.17 7.27 3.63
N PHE A 87 -0.86 8.50 4.03
CA PHE A 87 0.26 8.81 4.91
C PHE A 87 0.13 8.13 6.26
N VAL A 88 -1.02 8.22 6.93
CA VAL A 88 -1.23 7.59 8.23
C VAL A 88 -1.08 6.07 8.15
N ILE A 89 -1.72 5.44 7.15
CA ILE A 89 -1.63 3.99 6.94
C ILE A 89 -0.19 3.56 6.70
N ASN A 90 0.53 4.25 5.82
CA ASN A 90 1.92 3.92 5.50
C ASN A 90 2.86 4.21 6.65
N ALA A 91 2.71 5.32 7.36
CA ALA A 91 3.55 5.65 8.51
C ALA A 91 3.43 4.59 9.60
N ILE A 92 2.22 4.11 9.90
CA ILE A 92 2.02 3.03 10.88
C ILE A 92 2.56 1.70 10.33
N GLY A 93 2.29 1.35 9.08
CA GLY A 93 2.83 0.13 8.46
C GLY A 93 4.36 0.09 8.44
N PHE A 94 5.01 1.21 8.10
CA PHE A 94 6.46 1.32 8.14
C PHE A 94 7.02 1.31 9.57
N ALA A 95 6.27 1.83 10.55
CA ALA A 95 6.64 1.73 11.96
C ALA A 95 6.58 0.27 12.44
N ASN A 96 5.57 -0.50 12.03
CA ASN A 96 5.49 -1.94 12.27
C ASN A 96 6.69 -2.67 11.69
N TYR A 97 7.08 -2.34 10.46
CA TYR A 97 8.28 -2.88 9.84
C TYR A 97 9.55 -2.54 10.64
N ARG A 98 9.71 -1.28 11.02
CA ARG A 98 10.87 -0.84 11.79
C ARG A 98 10.96 -1.60 13.12
N ALA A 99 9.84 -1.81 13.80
CA ALA A 99 9.75 -2.63 15.00
C ALA A 99 10.05 -4.13 14.75
N PHE A 100 9.75 -4.63 13.55
CA PHE A 100 10.12 -5.98 13.14
C PHE A 100 11.64 -6.10 12.93
N VAL A 101 12.26 -5.17 12.20
CA VAL A 101 13.70 -5.19 11.91
C VAL A 101 14.53 -5.01 13.18
N THR A 102 14.12 -4.12 14.10
CA THR A 102 14.88 -3.87 15.34
C THR A 102 14.88 -5.05 16.30
N ARG A 103 13.81 -5.84 16.31
CA ARG A 103 13.72 -7.07 17.10
C ARG A 103 14.55 -8.21 16.49
N GLY A 104 15.04 -8.08 15.26
CA GLY A 104 15.84 -9.10 14.62
C GLY A 104 15.02 -10.36 14.28
N ASN A 105 15.72 -11.39 13.80
CA ASN A 105 15.11 -12.67 13.41
C ASN A 105 14.78 -13.52 14.64
N ASP A 106 13.87 -13.04 15.51
CA ASP A 106 13.37 -13.70 16.73
C ASP A 106 12.60 -15.01 16.45
N GLY A 107 12.76 -15.61 15.26
CA GLY A 107 12.00 -16.76 14.81
C GLY A 107 10.55 -16.45 14.40
N ARG A 108 10.14 -15.17 14.35
CA ARG A 108 8.82 -14.79 13.82
C ARG A 108 8.73 -15.19 12.35
N SER A 109 7.67 -15.93 12.01
CA SER A 109 7.45 -16.37 10.64
C SER A 109 7.18 -15.16 9.72
N THR A 110 7.73 -15.18 8.51
CA THR A 110 7.49 -14.15 7.47
C THR A 110 6.00 -13.95 7.22
N ALA A 111 5.22 -15.04 7.27
CA ALA A 111 3.77 -15.00 7.17
C ALA A 111 3.12 -14.16 8.28
N ALA A 112 3.57 -14.31 9.53
CA ALA A 112 3.04 -13.52 10.65
C ALA A 112 3.35 -12.02 10.49
N VAL A 113 4.52 -11.68 9.98
CA VAL A 113 4.94 -10.28 9.75
C VAL A 113 4.07 -9.63 8.68
N LEU A 114 3.96 -10.28 7.51
CA LEU A 114 3.13 -9.79 6.41
C LEU A 114 1.65 -9.77 6.81
N GLY A 115 1.16 -10.80 7.49
CA GLY A 115 -0.21 -10.88 7.96
C GLY A 115 -0.56 -9.75 8.95
N ALA A 116 0.32 -9.47 9.91
CA ALA A 116 0.14 -8.38 10.87
C ALA A 116 0.14 -7.01 10.19
N ASP A 117 1.04 -6.77 9.23
CA ASP A 117 1.07 -5.51 8.48
C ASP A 117 -0.18 -5.32 7.63
N LEU A 118 -0.58 -6.34 6.85
CA LEU A 118 -1.79 -6.29 6.02
C LEU A 118 -3.06 -6.13 6.86
N PHE A 119 -3.16 -6.81 8.01
CA PHE A 119 -4.27 -6.63 8.94
C PHE A 119 -4.32 -5.19 9.48
N THR A 120 -3.18 -4.65 9.91
CA THR A 120 -3.08 -3.26 10.38
C THR A 120 -3.53 -2.29 9.30
N ARG A 121 -3.05 -2.47 8.06
CA ARG A 121 -3.44 -1.62 6.91
C ARG A 121 -4.92 -1.72 6.62
N GLY A 122 -5.50 -2.92 6.62
CA GLY A 122 -6.93 -3.13 6.39
C GLY A 122 -7.78 -2.45 7.46
N PHE A 123 -7.42 -2.62 8.73
CA PHE A 123 -8.09 -1.97 9.85
C PHE A 123 -8.01 -0.44 9.76
N LEU A 124 -6.81 0.11 9.54
CA LEU A 124 -6.62 1.55 9.40
C LEU A 124 -7.33 2.10 8.16
N PHE A 125 -7.39 1.35 7.07
CA PHE A 125 -8.08 1.79 5.86
C PHE A 125 -9.59 1.96 6.10
N PHE A 126 -10.24 1.01 6.78
CA PHE A 126 -11.61 1.16 7.24
C PHE A 126 -11.76 2.31 8.25
N GLY A 127 -10.93 2.32 9.29
CA GLY A 127 -11.01 3.31 10.37
C GLY A 127 -10.84 4.74 9.88
N MET A 128 -9.86 5.00 9.01
CA MET A 128 -9.61 6.34 8.45
C MET A 128 -10.75 6.82 7.55
N HIS A 129 -11.39 5.93 6.78
CA HIS A 129 -12.57 6.30 6.00
C HIS A 129 -13.79 6.58 6.89
N ALA A 130 -14.02 5.75 7.91
CA ALA A 130 -15.09 5.95 8.88
C ALA A 130 -14.92 7.28 9.62
N ILE A 131 -13.71 7.59 10.11
CA ILE A 131 -13.40 8.86 10.76
C ILE A 131 -13.60 10.03 9.79
N SER A 132 -13.09 9.92 8.56
CA SER A 132 -13.24 10.97 7.55
C SER A 132 -14.72 11.27 7.25
N TYR A 133 -15.54 10.23 7.08
CA TYR A 133 -16.96 10.38 6.78
C TYR A 133 -17.75 10.90 7.98
N TYR A 134 -17.44 10.42 9.18
CA TYR A 134 -18.00 10.94 10.43
C TYR A 134 -17.73 12.45 10.57
N LEU A 135 -16.46 12.86 10.44
CA LEU A 135 -16.08 14.27 10.53
C LEU A 135 -16.73 15.10 9.41
N ALA A 136 -16.88 14.53 8.22
CA ALA A 136 -17.54 15.21 7.12
C ALA A 136 -19.04 15.44 7.37
N ALA A 137 -19.71 14.50 8.03
CA ALA A 137 -21.10 14.70 8.45
C ALA A 137 -21.19 15.76 9.55
N GLU A 138 -20.41 15.60 10.61
CA GLU A 138 -20.50 16.43 11.81
C GLU A 138 -20.13 17.90 11.54
N TYR A 139 -19.05 18.14 10.79
CA TYR A 139 -18.48 19.48 10.65
C TYR A 139 -18.74 20.14 9.29
N TYR A 140 -19.04 19.35 8.25
CA TYR A 140 -19.25 19.89 6.90
C TYR A 140 -20.68 19.65 6.37
N GLY A 141 -21.58 19.07 7.18
CA GLY A 141 -22.96 18.81 6.79
C GLY A 141 -23.10 17.77 5.67
N SER A 142 -22.05 16.98 5.40
CA SER A 142 -22.11 15.89 4.42
C SER A 142 -23.11 14.82 4.88
N PHE A 143 -23.69 14.06 3.95
CA PHE A 143 -24.68 13.01 4.29
C PHE A 143 -25.90 13.56 5.07
N GLY A 144 -26.29 14.81 4.81
CA GLY A 144 -27.36 15.49 5.53
C GLY A 144 -27.03 15.85 6.98
N GLY A 145 -25.75 15.85 7.34
CA GLY A 145 -25.29 16.11 8.71
C GLY A 145 -25.54 14.94 9.67
N ASN A 146 -25.79 13.73 9.17
CA ASN A 146 -26.05 12.54 9.98
C ASN A 146 -24.84 11.59 9.99
N PRO A 147 -24.09 11.51 11.11
CA PRO A 147 -22.92 10.64 11.22
C PRO A 147 -23.24 9.15 11.06
N LEU A 148 -24.46 8.71 11.43
CA LEU A 148 -24.86 7.31 11.26
C LEU A 148 -24.97 6.94 9.77
N ILE A 149 -25.60 7.80 8.97
CA ILE A 149 -25.68 7.61 7.50
C ILE A 149 -24.27 7.61 6.91
N ALA A 150 -23.41 8.53 7.37
CA ALA A 150 -22.02 8.61 6.92
C ALA A 150 -21.24 7.31 7.20
N LEU A 151 -21.44 6.69 8.37
CA LEU A 151 -20.80 5.40 8.69
C LEU A 151 -21.39 4.23 7.89
N GLN A 152 -22.69 4.24 7.61
CA GLN A 152 -23.36 3.19 6.83
C GLN A 152 -22.84 3.11 5.39
N VAL A 153 -22.43 4.24 4.79
CA VAL A 153 -21.92 4.24 3.41
C VAL A 153 -20.45 3.81 3.28
N VAL A 154 -19.70 3.70 4.39
CA VAL A 154 -18.27 3.32 4.35
C VAL A 154 -18.07 1.96 3.69
N ALA A 155 -18.77 0.92 4.15
CA ALA A 155 -18.63 -0.42 3.60
C ALA A 155 -18.99 -0.49 2.10
N PRO A 156 -20.13 0.07 1.64
CA PRO A 156 -20.42 0.23 0.21
C PRO A 156 -19.33 0.95 -0.59
N THR A 157 -18.75 2.04 -0.05
CA THR A 157 -17.64 2.74 -0.71
C THR A 157 -16.42 1.84 -0.84
N LEU A 158 -16.03 1.13 0.22
CA LEU A 158 -14.83 0.29 0.22
C LEU A 158 -14.99 -1.01 -0.58
N ALA A 159 -16.22 -1.49 -0.81
CA ALA A 159 -16.49 -2.62 -1.69
C ALA A 159 -15.98 -2.40 -3.12
N GLY A 160 -15.94 -1.14 -3.56
CA GLY A 160 -15.41 -0.74 -4.85
C GLY A 160 -13.89 -0.55 -4.92
N ALA A 161 -13.17 -0.65 -3.79
CA ALA A 161 -11.81 -0.13 -3.71
C ALA A 161 -10.80 -0.93 -4.55
N ALA A 162 -10.86 -2.27 -4.54
CA ALA A 162 -9.89 -3.10 -5.27
C ALA A 162 -9.85 -2.82 -6.78
N HIS A 163 -11.01 -2.60 -7.41
CA HIS A 163 -11.10 -2.33 -8.84
C HIS A 163 -11.09 -0.82 -9.17
N MET A 164 -10.71 0.03 -8.19
CA MET A 164 -10.76 1.48 -8.32
C MET A 164 -12.14 2.02 -8.69
N GLY A 165 -13.24 1.46 -8.20
CA GLY A 165 -14.60 1.97 -8.50
C GLY A 165 -14.86 3.39 -7.99
N ASN A 166 -14.02 3.92 -7.10
CA ASN A 166 -14.08 5.28 -6.56
C ASN A 166 -12.71 5.70 -5.98
N LEU A 167 -12.62 6.91 -5.43
CA LEU A 167 -11.39 7.48 -4.86
C LEU A 167 -10.79 6.66 -3.70
N SER A 168 -11.59 5.90 -2.94
CA SER A 168 -11.03 5.03 -1.90
C SER A 168 -10.11 3.97 -2.50
N GLY A 169 -10.40 3.50 -3.73
CA GLY A 169 -9.52 2.60 -4.46
C GLY A 169 -8.19 3.24 -4.82
N VAL A 170 -8.17 4.52 -5.21
CA VAL A 170 -6.93 5.29 -5.41
C VAL A 170 -6.09 5.27 -4.14
N TYR A 171 -6.71 5.49 -2.98
CA TYR A 171 -6.03 5.50 -1.69
C TYR A 171 -5.51 4.09 -1.33
N LEU A 172 -6.29 3.04 -1.58
CA LEU A 172 -5.86 1.65 -1.35
C LEU A 172 -4.61 1.32 -2.17
N TRP A 173 -4.64 1.59 -3.48
CA TRP A 173 -3.50 1.32 -4.35
C TRP A 173 -2.29 2.22 -4.08
N ALA A 174 -2.51 3.46 -3.66
CA ALA A 174 -1.44 4.33 -3.20
C ALA A 174 -0.70 3.73 -1.99
N THR A 175 -1.44 3.18 -1.00
CA THR A 175 -0.79 2.49 0.13
C THR A 175 0.00 1.26 -0.32
N ALA A 176 -0.46 0.56 -1.36
CA ALA A 176 0.25 -0.56 -1.96
C ALA A 176 1.60 -0.14 -2.53
N ILE A 177 1.56 0.83 -3.44
CA ILE A 177 2.71 1.28 -4.23
C ILE A 177 3.82 1.76 -3.28
N SER A 178 3.45 2.51 -2.25
CA SER A 178 4.37 2.97 -1.22
C SER A 178 5.00 1.82 -0.43
N ALA A 179 4.27 0.71 -0.21
CA ALA A 179 4.70 -0.42 0.61
C ALA A 179 5.44 -1.53 -0.15
N LEU A 180 5.45 -1.52 -1.50
CA LEU A 180 6.09 -2.55 -2.32
C LEU A 180 7.55 -2.83 -1.92
N PRO A 181 8.42 -1.81 -1.70
CA PRO A 181 9.80 -2.07 -1.33
C PRO A 181 9.92 -2.85 -0.01
N PHE A 182 9.01 -2.60 0.94
CA PHE A 182 8.96 -3.31 2.21
C PHE A 182 8.58 -4.78 2.02
N PHE A 183 7.50 -5.07 1.27
CA PHE A 183 7.09 -6.45 1.00
C PHE A 183 8.19 -7.24 0.29
N MET A 184 8.88 -6.62 -0.68
CA MET A 184 10.00 -7.24 -1.37
C MET A 184 11.12 -7.66 -0.42
N VAL A 185 11.47 -6.80 0.56
CA VAL A 185 12.50 -7.12 1.55
C VAL A 185 12.07 -8.24 2.48
N VAL A 186 10.84 -8.20 3.00
CA VAL A 186 10.33 -9.24 3.91
C VAL A 186 10.27 -10.60 3.21
N LEU A 187 9.80 -10.63 1.95
CA LEU A 187 9.78 -11.85 1.14
C LEU A 187 11.21 -12.37 0.90
N ALA A 188 12.16 -11.49 0.58
CA ALA A 188 13.56 -11.88 0.38
C ALA A 188 14.19 -12.43 1.66
N GLN A 189 13.97 -11.80 2.81
CA GLN A 189 14.46 -12.28 4.11
C GLN A 189 13.82 -13.62 4.51
N GLY A 190 12.53 -13.81 4.21
CA GLY A 190 11.80 -15.03 4.53
C GLY A 190 12.35 -16.29 3.88
N THR A 191 13.02 -16.16 2.74
CA THR A 191 13.67 -17.30 2.06
C THR A 191 14.80 -17.96 2.87
N ARG A 192 15.32 -17.28 3.90
CA ARG A 192 16.32 -17.79 4.84
C ARG A 192 15.72 -18.65 5.95
N GLY A 193 14.43 -18.50 6.23
CA GLY A 193 13.73 -19.22 7.30
C GLY A 193 13.12 -20.55 6.85
N ARG A 194 12.61 -21.33 7.80
CA ARG A 194 11.80 -22.53 7.56
C ARG A 194 10.31 -22.21 7.72
N GLY A 195 9.45 -22.96 7.02
CA GLY A 195 7.99 -22.88 7.17
C GLY A 195 7.26 -22.87 5.83
N ARG A 196 6.01 -23.36 5.81
CA ARG A 196 5.22 -23.57 4.57
C ARG A 196 5.17 -22.34 3.67
N PHE A 197 4.96 -21.14 4.25
CA PHE A 197 4.93 -19.90 3.47
C PHE A 197 6.29 -19.56 2.84
N ASN A 198 7.39 -19.80 3.55
CA ASN A 198 8.74 -19.54 3.06
C ASN A 198 9.12 -20.55 1.97
N ASP A 199 8.68 -21.81 2.12
CA ASP A 199 8.84 -22.86 1.10
C ASP A 199 8.07 -22.51 -0.17
N LEU A 200 6.83 -22.06 -0.05
CA LEU A 200 6.03 -21.56 -1.17
C LEU A 200 6.69 -20.35 -1.85
N THR A 201 7.19 -19.40 -1.06
CA THR A 201 7.90 -18.23 -1.57
C THR A 201 9.15 -18.63 -2.37
N ARG A 202 9.96 -19.56 -1.83
CA ARG A 202 11.13 -20.09 -2.55
C ARG A 202 10.75 -20.83 -3.83
N ALA A 203 9.71 -21.67 -3.78
CA ALA A 203 9.23 -22.40 -4.94
C ALA A 203 8.75 -21.43 -6.03
N ALA A 204 8.01 -20.38 -5.66
CA ALA A 204 7.54 -19.36 -6.59
C ALA A 204 8.72 -18.57 -7.20
N LEU A 205 9.69 -18.15 -6.38
CA LEU A 205 10.90 -17.45 -6.87
C LEU A 205 11.73 -18.33 -7.81
N THR A 206 11.84 -19.62 -7.53
CA THR A 206 12.54 -20.59 -8.39
C THR A 206 11.83 -20.74 -9.74
N ARG A 207 10.49 -20.80 -9.74
CA ARG A 207 9.69 -20.81 -10.98
C ARG A 207 9.84 -19.53 -11.80
N LEU A 208 10.08 -18.40 -11.14
CA LEU A 208 10.39 -17.11 -11.77
C LEU A 208 11.87 -16.99 -12.17
N GLY A 209 12.64 -18.09 -12.14
CA GLY A 209 14.02 -18.16 -12.62
C GLY A 209 15.08 -17.72 -11.63
N ARG A 210 14.76 -17.54 -10.34
CA ARG A 210 15.78 -17.18 -9.33
C ARG A 210 16.48 -18.39 -8.76
N SER A 211 17.80 -18.40 -8.85
CA SER A 211 18.66 -19.35 -8.14
C SER A 211 18.58 -19.19 -6.61
N SER A 212 18.85 -20.25 -5.85
CA SER A 212 18.75 -20.23 -4.37
C SER A 212 19.63 -19.15 -3.72
N GLY A 213 20.80 -18.84 -4.28
CA GLY A 213 21.67 -17.77 -3.77
C GLY A 213 21.10 -16.36 -3.99
N GLU A 214 20.32 -16.18 -5.05
CA GLU A 214 19.71 -14.91 -5.42
C GLU A 214 18.39 -14.61 -4.70
N GLN A 215 17.70 -15.64 -4.20
CA GLN A 215 16.39 -15.52 -3.53
C GLN A 215 16.42 -14.62 -2.30
N THR A 216 17.59 -14.51 -1.66
CA THR A 216 17.83 -13.65 -0.49
C THR A 216 17.93 -12.16 -0.84
N ARG A 217 17.92 -11.81 -2.13
CA ARG A 217 18.06 -10.43 -2.63
C ARG A 217 16.76 -9.98 -3.30
N PRO A 218 16.18 -8.84 -2.90
CA PRO A 218 15.01 -8.27 -3.58
C PRO A 218 15.28 -8.08 -5.07
N GLY A 219 14.33 -8.45 -5.93
CA GLY A 219 14.37 -8.17 -7.36
C GLY A 219 12.99 -8.22 -7.99
N TRP A 220 12.91 -8.17 -9.33
CA TRP A 220 11.63 -8.18 -10.05
C TRP A 220 10.70 -9.36 -9.66
N PRO A 221 11.17 -10.58 -9.34
CA PRO A 221 10.28 -11.66 -8.91
C PRO A 221 9.63 -11.37 -7.55
N HIS A 222 10.36 -10.73 -6.63
CA HIS A 222 9.82 -10.29 -5.35
C HIS A 222 8.80 -9.17 -5.53
N LEU A 223 9.01 -8.27 -6.50
CA LEU A 223 8.05 -7.23 -6.85
C LEU A 223 6.73 -7.85 -7.32
N LEU A 224 6.79 -8.84 -8.22
CA LEU A 224 5.58 -9.55 -8.67
C LEU A 224 4.88 -10.26 -7.51
N LEU A 225 5.62 -10.95 -6.64
CA LEU A 225 5.03 -11.59 -5.48
C LEU A 225 4.40 -10.58 -4.50
N ALA A 226 5.06 -9.43 -4.28
CA ALA A 226 4.52 -8.35 -3.47
C ALA A 226 3.23 -7.77 -4.09
N LEU A 227 3.19 -7.60 -5.41
CA LEU A 227 1.99 -7.17 -6.13
C LEU A 227 0.87 -8.20 -6.01
N VAL A 228 1.14 -9.49 -6.21
CA VAL A 228 0.15 -10.56 -6.05
C VAL A 228 -0.39 -10.60 -4.62
N LEU A 229 0.49 -10.54 -3.61
CA LEU A 229 0.10 -10.46 -2.20
C LEU A 229 -0.87 -9.30 -1.97
N PHE A 230 -0.54 -8.12 -2.51
CA PHE A 230 -1.38 -6.94 -2.34
C PHE A 230 -2.70 -7.02 -3.12
N ILE A 231 -2.70 -7.56 -4.35
CA ILE A 231 -3.92 -7.79 -5.14
C ILE A 231 -4.87 -8.70 -4.36
N VAL A 232 -4.36 -9.80 -3.80
CA VAL A 232 -5.15 -10.73 -2.98
C VAL A 232 -5.70 -10.02 -1.74
N PHE A 233 -4.86 -9.22 -1.05
CA PHE A 233 -5.30 -8.42 0.09
C PHE A 233 -6.39 -7.41 -0.29
N ALA A 234 -6.21 -6.65 -1.36
CA ALA A 234 -7.17 -5.65 -1.83
C ALA A 234 -8.52 -6.29 -2.19
N ALA A 235 -8.47 -7.43 -2.90
CA ALA A 235 -9.66 -8.21 -3.23
C ALA A 235 -10.36 -8.73 -1.96
N ALA A 236 -9.62 -9.32 -1.02
CA ALA A 236 -10.18 -9.81 0.24
C ALA A 236 -10.81 -8.67 1.07
N LEU A 237 -10.16 -7.51 1.13
CA LEU A 237 -10.66 -6.32 1.81
C LEU A 237 -11.96 -5.80 1.18
N SER A 238 -12.02 -5.77 -0.16
CA SER A 238 -13.21 -5.32 -0.91
C SER A 238 -14.36 -6.30 -0.80
N ILE A 239 -14.09 -7.62 -0.83
CA ILE A 239 -15.10 -8.65 -0.59
C ILE A 239 -15.64 -8.52 0.84
N PHE A 240 -14.76 -8.37 1.83
CA PHE A 240 -15.17 -8.16 3.21
C PHE A 240 -16.04 -6.90 3.35
N ALA A 241 -15.66 -5.79 2.71
CA ALA A 241 -16.47 -4.57 2.67
C ALA A 241 -17.84 -4.80 2.01
N ALA A 242 -17.89 -5.53 0.90
CA ALA A 242 -19.14 -5.88 0.23
C ALA A 242 -20.05 -6.73 1.13
N LEU A 243 -19.50 -7.72 1.84
CA LEU A 243 -20.26 -8.53 2.79
C LEU A 243 -20.78 -7.69 3.97
N LEU A 244 -19.96 -6.77 4.50
CA LEU A 244 -20.41 -5.83 5.53
C LEU A 244 -21.54 -4.92 5.02
N ALA A 245 -21.48 -4.46 3.78
CA ALA A 245 -22.50 -3.63 3.16
C ALA A 245 -23.86 -4.35 3.02
N LEU A 246 -23.86 -5.69 2.92
CA LEU A 246 -25.10 -6.48 2.94
C LEU A 246 -25.75 -6.54 4.33
N ILE A 247 -24.93 -6.43 5.39
CA ILE A 247 -25.38 -6.54 6.79
C ILE A 247 -25.79 -5.17 7.35
N ILE A 248 -25.13 -4.10 6.88
CA ILE A 248 -25.35 -2.72 7.34
C ILE A 248 -26.11 -1.96 6.23
N PRO A 249 -27.45 -2.00 6.21
CA PRO A 249 -28.22 -1.31 5.17
C PRO A 249 -28.06 0.21 5.32
N VAL A 250 -27.88 0.88 4.18
CA VAL A 250 -27.90 2.34 4.12
C VAL A 250 -29.34 2.80 4.32
N SER A 251 -29.57 3.53 5.41
CA SER A 251 -30.88 4.11 5.71
C SER A 251 -31.17 5.23 4.72
N ARG A 252 -32.39 5.26 4.16
CA ARG A 252 -32.86 6.42 3.40
C ARG A 252 -33.21 7.51 4.41
N GLY A 253 -32.35 8.53 4.50
CA GLY A 253 -32.64 9.76 5.24
C GLY A 253 -33.77 10.55 4.59
#